data_AF-A0A016UTQ8-F1
#
_entry.id   AF-A0A016UTQ8-F1
#
_cell.length_a   1.000
_cell.length_b   1.000
_cell.length_c   1.000
_cell.angle_alpha   90.00
_cell.angle_beta   90.00
_cell.angle_gamma   90.00
#
_symmetry.space_group_name_H-M   'P 1'
#
loop_
_entity.id
_entity.type
_entity.pdbx_description
1 polymer ?
#
loop_
_entity_poly.entity_id
_entity_poly.type
_entity_poly.pdbx_seq_one_letter_code
_entity_poly.pdbx_strand_id
1 'polypeptide(L)'
;MYCDSPQGDSARAVTADICAAFYRNVVYHSTVVRWYQRFEEGDISMKGRPRSGQLSALRARPKVTIHQLEMTLLCSQRTIIELGLWKLLSTWISHELTDSDKASRISVCDSLFPPHSDFPKDIEAGNERWVLCVKQTHHHH
;
A
#
# COMPACT_ATOMS: atom_id res chain seq x y z
N MET A 1 10.48 -25.32 27.01
CA MET A 1 11.51 -24.86 27.97
C MET A 1 10.86 -23.77 28.81
N TYR A 2 10.80 -23.97 30.12
CA TYR A 2 10.21 -23.02 31.07
C TYR A 2 11.03 -21.73 31.06
N CYS A 3 10.39 -20.57 30.84
CA CYS A 3 11.00 -19.28 31.14
C CYS A 3 10.94 -19.07 32.66
N ASP A 4 11.88 -19.68 33.38
CA ASP A 4 12.25 -19.25 34.73
C ASP A 4 13.42 -18.28 34.57
N SER A 5 13.13 -16.98 34.61
CA SER A 5 14.14 -15.91 34.67
C SER A 5 14.54 -15.68 36.14
N PRO A 6 15.81 -15.29 36.44
CA PRO A 6 16.38 -15.47 37.78
C PRO A 6 15.95 -14.45 38.85
N GLN A 7 15.02 -13.52 38.57
CA GLN A 7 14.67 -12.45 39.52
C GLN A 7 13.34 -11.72 39.22
N GLY A 8 12.32 -12.43 38.74
CA GLY A 8 10.99 -11.85 38.48
C GLY A 8 9.87 -12.86 38.70
N ASP A 9 8.68 -12.37 39.08
CA ASP A 9 7.49 -13.20 39.28
C ASP A 9 7.14 -13.97 37.99
N SER A 10 6.86 -15.27 38.12
CA SER A 10 6.51 -16.10 36.97
C SER A 10 5.30 -15.53 36.22
N ALA A 11 5.23 -15.76 34.90
CA ALA A 11 4.09 -15.31 34.08
C ALA A 11 2.73 -15.79 34.62
N ARG A 12 2.70 -16.96 35.29
CA ARG A 12 1.51 -17.46 35.99
C ARG A 12 1.13 -16.64 37.20
N ALA A 13 2.09 -16.29 38.06
CA ALA A 13 1.87 -15.46 39.24
C ALA A 13 1.32 -14.09 38.81
N VAL A 14 2.00 -13.43 37.86
CA VAL A 14 1.57 -12.12 37.33
C VAL A 14 0.18 -12.18 36.69
N THR A 15 -0.15 -13.26 35.95
CA THR A 15 -1.50 -13.44 35.40
C THR A 15 -2.56 -13.52 36.50
N ALA A 16 -2.26 -14.27 37.57
CA ALA A 16 -3.16 -14.42 38.72
C ALA A 16 -3.32 -13.09 39.47
N ASP A 17 -2.24 -12.36 39.69
CA ASP A 17 -2.25 -11.07 40.40
C ASP A 17 -3.04 -10.00 39.62
N ILE A 18 -2.83 -9.91 38.29
CA ILE A 18 -3.60 -8.99 37.45
C ILE A 18 -5.10 -9.35 37.48
N CYS A 19 -5.42 -10.64 37.38
CA CYS A 19 -6.81 -11.09 37.45
C CYS A 19 -7.43 -10.89 38.85
N ALA A 20 -6.63 -10.93 39.91
CA ALA A 20 -7.10 -10.65 41.26
C ALA A 20 -7.34 -9.15 41.50
N ALA A 21 -6.47 -8.29 40.97
CA ALA A 21 -6.53 -6.84 41.17
C ALA A 21 -7.64 -6.15 40.35
N PHE A 22 -7.87 -6.58 39.11
CA PHE A 22 -8.78 -5.87 38.20
C PHE A 22 -10.10 -6.63 38.05
N TYR A 23 -10.10 -7.89 37.61
CA TYR A 23 -11.27 -8.78 37.53
C TYR A 23 -10.85 -10.16 37.01
N ARG A 24 -11.65 -11.22 37.25
CA ARG A 24 -11.32 -12.55 36.73
C ARG A 24 -11.34 -12.53 35.19
N ASN A 25 -10.26 -13.02 34.56
CA ASN A 25 -10.07 -13.10 33.10
C ASN A 25 -9.74 -11.78 32.37
N VAL A 26 -9.12 -10.79 33.03
CA VAL A 26 -8.58 -9.59 32.34
C VAL A 26 -7.54 -9.97 31.29
N VAL A 27 -6.67 -10.91 31.64
CA VAL A 27 -5.52 -11.32 30.84
C VAL A 27 -5.40 -12.83 30.84
N TYR A 28 -4.98 -13.37 29.71
CA TYR A 28 -4.62 -14.78 29.60
C TYR A 28 -3.13 -14.96 29.83
N HIS A 29 -2.74 -16.10 30.38
CA HIS A 29 -1.33 -16.47 30.57
C HIS A 29 -0.48 -16.30 29.30
N SER A 30 -1.02 -16.66 28.13
CA SER A 30 -0.36 -16.49 26.83
C SER A 30 -0.06 -15.03 26.50
N THR A 31 -0.86 -14.08 27.00
CA THR A 31 -0.64 -12.65 26.79
C THR A 31 0.53 -12.16 27.64
N VAL A 32 0.61 -12.60 28.90
CA VAL A 32 1.69 -12.24 29.84
C VAL A 32 3.02 -12.84 29.39
N VAL A 33 3.04 -14.09 28.93
CA VAL A 33 4.25 -14.71 28.33
C VAL A 33 4.74 -13.91 27.13
N ARG A 34 3.83 -13.47 26.25
CA ARG A 34 4.18 -12.65 25.08
C ARG A 34 4.73 -11.28 25.49
N TRP A 35 4.29 -10.71 26.61
CA TRP A 35 4.86 -9.47 27.14
C TRP A 35 6.26 -9.68 27.69
N TYR A 36 6.49 -10.74 28.47
CA TYR A 36 7.84 -11.09 28.93
C TYR A 36 8.84 -11.23 27.79
N GLN A 37 8.47 -11.94 26.72
CA GLN A 37 9.33 -12.07 25.53
C GLN A 37 9.65 -10.72 24.89
N ARG A 38 8.68 -9.81 24.80
CA ARG A 38 8.93 -8.45 24.29
C ARG A 38 9.87 -7.65 25.19
N PHE A 39 9.71 -7.79 26.51
CA PHE A 39 10.57 -7.11 27.48
C PHE A 39 12.02 -7.64 27.43
N GLU A 40 12.20 -8.94 27.23
CA GLU A 40 13.52 -9.54 26.99
C GLU A 40 14.18 -9.03 25.69
N GLU A 41 13.38 -8.77 24.65
CA GLU A 41 13.82 -8.12 23.41
C GLU A 41 14.10 -6.61 23.57
N GLY A 42 13.90 -6.04 24.75
CA GLY A 42 14.04 -4.60 25.04
C GLY A 42 12.86 -3.73 24.57
N ASP A 43 11.78 -4.34 24.08
CA ASP A 43 10.55 -3.66 23.68
C ASP A 43 9.59 -3.52 24.87
N ILE A 44 9.76 -2.44 25.63
CA ILE A 44 8.85 -2.06 26.74
C ILE A 44 7.54 -1.41 26.26
N SER A 45 7.30 -1.32 24.95
CA SER A 45 6.11 -0.69 24.41
C SER A 45 4.88 -1.57 24.60
N MET A 46 3.87 -1.02 25.28
CA MET A 46 2.53 -1.60 25.33
C MET A 46 1.73 -1.38 24.03
N LYS A 47 2.29 -0.71 23.01
CA LYS A 47 1.59 -0.49 21.74
C LYS A 47 1.49 -1.80 20.96
N GLY A 48 0.34 -2.01 20.31
CA GLY A 48 0.21 -3.07 19.31
C GLY A 48 1.20 -2.84 18.17
N ARG A 49 1.87 -3.90 17.69
CA ARG A 49 2.66 -3.78 16.45
C ARG A 49 1.69 -3.42 15.32
N PRO A 50 2.09 -2.53 14.39
CA PRO A 50 1.27 -2.22 13.22
C PRO A 50 0.93 -3.52 12.49
N ARG A 51 -0.34 -3.72 12.13
CA ARG A 51 -0.77 -4.83 11.27
C ARG A 51 -0.29 -4.56 9.84
N SER A 52 1.02 -4.67 9.61
CA SER A 52 1.71 -4.25 8.38
C SER A 52 1.28 -5.05 7.14
N GLY A 53 0.69 -6.24 7.29
CA GLY A 53 0.39 -7.13 6.17
C GLY A 53 -0.81 -6.70 5.31
N GLN A 54 -1.70 -5.87 5.83
CA GLN A 54 -2.95 -5.54 5.15
C GLN A 54 -2.75 -4.49 4.06
N LEU A 55 -1.87 -3.52 4.31
CA LEU A 55 -1.60 -2.42 3.37
C LEU A 55 -0.73 -2.87 2.18
N SER A 56 0.19 -3.82 2.40
CA SER A 56 1.05 -4.37 1.35
C SER A 56 0.27 -5.24 0.36
N ALA A 57 -0.68 -6.05 0.84
CA ALA A 57 -1.58 -6.83 -0.02
C ALA A 57 -2.47 -5.94 -0.91
N LEU A 58 -2.85 -4.77 -0.43
CA LEU A 58 -3.64 -3.78 -1.20
C LEU A 58 -2.81 -3.08 -2.26
N ARG A 59 -1.53 -2.78 -2.01
CA ARG A 59 -0.61 -2.25 -3.04
C ARG A 59 -0.44 -3.21 -4.22
N ALA A 60 -0.51 -4.52 -3.98
CA ALA A 60 -0.43 -5.53 -5.04
C ALA A 60 -1.71 -5.61 -5.90
N ARG A 61 -2.81 -4.96 -5.50
CA ARG A 61 -4.09 -4.95 -6.22
C ARG A 61 -4.56 -3.51 -6.48
N PRO A 62 -4.02 -2.83 -7.51
CA PRO A 62 -4.25 -1.40 -7.71
C PRO A 62 -5.67 -1.02 -8.18
N LYS A 63 -6.50 -2.00 -8.56
CA LYS A 63 -7.88 -1.78 -9.04
C LYS A 63 -8.93 -2.17 -7.99
N VAL A 64 -8.81 -1.63 -6.78
CA VAL A 64 -9.75 -1.88 -5.68
C VAL A 64 -10.57 -0.62 -5.42
N THR A 65 -11.87 -0.77 -5.21
CA THR A 65 -12.76 0.37 -4.92
C THR A 65 -12.55 0.87 -3.49
N ILE A 66 -12.91 2.12 -3.21
CA ILE A 66 -12.84 2.70 -1.85
C ILE A 66 -13.65 1.86 -0.87
N HIS A 67 -14.84 1.39 -1.26
CA HIS A 67 -15.66 0.53 -0.40
C HIS A 67 -14.99 -0.82 -0.08
N GLN A 68 -14.34 -1.45 -1.06
CA GLN A 68 -13.56 -2.66 -0.83
C GLN A 68 -12.36 -2.40 0.09
N LEU A 69 -11.74 -1.21 0.01
CA LEU A 69 -10.70 -0.79 0.95
C LEU A 69 -11.27 -0.62 2.37
N GLU A 70 -12.46 -0.04 2.53
CA GLU A 70 -13.13 0.08 3.83
C GLU A 70 -13.42 -1.29 4.43
N MET A 71 -13.98 -2.21 3.66
CA MET A 71 -14.24 -3.59 4.10
C MET A 71 -12.94 -4.33 4.42
N THR A 72 -11.90 -4.13 3.61
CA THR A 72 -10.63 -4.83 3.79
C THR A 72 -9.91 -4.30 5.02
N LEU A 73 -9.78 -2.98 5.18
CA LEU A 73 -9.04 -2.32 6.27
C LEU A 73 -9.88 -2.14 7.53
N LEU A 74 -11.19 -2.37 7.49
CA LEU A 74 -12.16 -2.09 8.56
C LEU A 74 -12.04 -0.65 9.07
N CYS A 75 -11.79 0.28 8.16
CA CYS A 75 -11.49 1.68 8.45
C CYS A 75 -12.42 2.58 7.64
N SER A 76 -12.70 3.79 8.15
CA SER A 76 -13.50 4.78 7.43
C SER A 76 -12.75 5.34 6.21
N GLN A 77 -13.48 5.82 5.22
CA GLN A 77 -12.94 6.56 4.07
C GLN A 77 -11.93 7.66 4.46
N ARG A 78 -12.15 8.39 5.56
CA ARG A 78 -11.22 9.43 6.03
C ARG A 78 -9.84 8.86 6.35
N THR A 79 -9.82 7.76 7.10
CA THR A 79 -8.59 7.05 7.47
C THR A 79 -7.86 6.49 6.24
N ILE A 80 -8.59 6.05 5.21
CA ILE A 80 -8.01 5.57 3.95
C ILE A 80 -7.28 6.69 3.20
N ILE A 81 -7.85 7.90 3.18
CA ILE A 81 -7.23 9.08 2.56
C ILE A 81 -5.97 9.49 3.34
N GLU A 82 -6.02 9.49 4.68
CA GLU A 82 -4.85 9.77 5.53
C GLU A 82 -3.70 8.76 5.35
N LEU A 83 -4.03 7.52 4.96
CA LEU A 83 -3.04 6.49 4.61
C LEU A 83 -2.45 6.68 3.19
N GLY A 84 -2.85 7.72 2.46
CA GLY A 84 -2.33 8.05 1.13
C GLY A 84 -2.90 7.17 0.01
N LEU A 85 -4.03 6.50 0.25
CA LEU A 85 -4.71 5.69 -0.76
C LEU A 85 -5.79 6.52 -1.46
N TRP A 86 -5.51 6.92 -2.69
CA TRP A 86 -6.46 7.68 -3.52
C TRP A 86 -6.80 6.96 -4.82
N LYS A 87 -7.96 7.32 -5.40
CA LYS A 87 -8.38 6.83 -6.71
C LYS A 87 -7.56 7.54 -7.79
N LEU A 88 -6.64 6.83 -8.41
CA LEU A 88 -6.02 7.28 -9.66
C LEU A 88 -6.97 6.93 -10.81
N LEU A 89 -7.40 7.91 -11.59
CA LEU A 89 -8.12 7.64 -12.83
C LEU A 89 -7.17 6.88 -13.77
N SER A 90 -7.66 5.80 -14.37
CA SER A 90 -6.88 5.06 -15.35
C SER A 90 -6.55 5.98 -16.51
N THR A 91 -5.26 6.17 -16.78
CA THR A 91 -4.80 6.86 -17.98
C THR A 91 -5.24 6.08 -19.21
N TRP A 92 -5.80 6.77 -20.20
CA TRP A 92 -6.12 6.14 -21.48
C TRP A 92 -4.82 5.77 -22.19
N ILE A 93 -4.66 4.48 -22.49
CA ILE A 93 -3.53 3.95 -23.26
C ILE A 93 -4.06 3.65 -24.65
N SER A 94 -3.44 4.22 -25.68
CA SER A 94 -3.94 4.16 -27.07
C SER A 94 -4.14 2.74 -27.61
N HIS A 95 -3.32 1.78 -27.17
CA HIS A 95 -3.44 0.38 -27.51
C HIS A 95 -2.78 -0.46 -26.42
N GLU A 96 -3.29 -1.67 -26.22
CA GLU A 96 -2.66 -2.64 -25.34
C GLU A 96 -1.38 -3.15 -26.00
N LEU A 97 -0.25 -3.00 -25.31
CA LEU A 97 1.06 -3.43 -25.82
C LEU A 97 1.29 -4.90 -25.47
N THR A 98 1.64 -5.70 -26.47
CA THR A 98 2.17 -7.05 -26.22
C THR A 98 3.58 -6.96 -25.61
N ASP A 99 4.07 -8.06 -25.06
CA ASP A 99 5.43 -8.07 -24.51
C ASP A 99 6.50 -7.87 -25.59
N SER A 100 6.23 -8.31 -26.82
CA SER A 100 7.07 -8.04 -27.99
C SER A 100 7.11 -6.54 -28.33
N ASP A 101 5.96 -5.86 -28.30
CA ASP A 101 5.91 -4.41 -28.55
C ASP A 101 6.67 -3.64 -27.47
N LYS A 102 6.55 -4.05 -26.20
CA LYS A 102 7.30 -3.45 -25.09
C LYS A 102 8.80 -3.62 -25.28
N ALA A 103 9.26 -4.84 -25.59
CA ALA A 103 10.67 -5.12 -25.80
C ALA A 103 11.23 -4.31 -26.98
N SER A 104 10.49 -4.25 -28.09
CA SER A 104 10.87 -3.47 -29.28
C SER A 104 10.99 -1.99 -28.95
N ARG A 105 10.02 -1.43 -28.21
CA ARG A 105 10.03 -0.02 -27.80
C ARG A 105 11.20 0.30 -26.87
N ILE A 106 11.48 -0.55 -25.88
CA ILE A 106 12.64 -0.37 -24.99
C ILE A 106 13.93 -0.36 -25.81
N SER A 107 14.12 -1.35 -26.69
CA SER A 107 15.31 -1.45 -27.52
C SER A 107 15.52 -0.22 -28.41
N VAL A 108 14.46 0.34 -28.98
CA VAL A 108 14.52 1.56 -29.79
C VAL A 108 14.82 2.79 -28.93
N CYS A 109 14.19 2.91 -27.75
CA CYS A 109 14.48 4.02 -26.83
C CYS A 109 15.93 3.98 -26.35
N ASP A 110 16.45 2.81 -26.00
CA ASP A 110 17.83 2.64 -25.53
C ASP A 110 18.85 3.01 -26.61
N SER A 111 18.58 2.69 -27.88
CA SER A 111 19.46 3.08 -28.99
C SER A 111 19.36 4.57 -29.33
N LEU A 112 18.19 5.18 -29.12
CA LEU A 112 17.92 6.61 -29.35
C LEU A 112 18.26 7.50 -28.15
N PHE A 113 18.76 6.96 -27.04
CA PHE A 113 19.16 7.73 -25.86
C PHE A 113 20.70 7.88 -25.70
N PRO A 114 21.41 8.64 -26.57
CA PRO A 114 22.80 8.99 -26.31
C PRO A 114 22.93 10.03 -25.19
N PRO A 115 23.95 9.92 -24.31
CA PRO A 115 24.17 10.86 -23.20
C PRO A 115 24.62 12.26 -23.62
N HIS A 116 25.03 12.48 -24.88
CA HIS A 116 25.63 13.76 -25.34
C HIS A 116 25.27 14.16 -26.77
N SER A 117 24.11 13.76 -27.31
CA SER A 117 23.74 14.13 -28.67
C SER A 117 22.87 15.39 -28.74
N ASP A 118 23.30 16.36 -29.56
CA ASP A 118 22.48 17.50 -30.00
C ASP A 118 21.48 17.11 -31.12
N PHE A 119 21.46 15.82 -31.49
CA PHE A 119 20.67 15.25 -32.59
C PHE A 119 19.16 15.58 -32.58
N PRO A 120 18.48 15.77 -31.42
CA PRO A 120 17.07 16.19 -31.45
C PRO A 120 16.80 17.47 -32.27
N LYS A 121 17.81 18.34 -32.44
CA LYS A 121 17.72 19.57 -33.25
C LYS A 121 17.61 19.29 -34.75
N ASP A 122 18.09 18.13 -35.19
CA ASP A 122 18.12 17.71 -36.59
C ASP A 122 16.90 16.83 -36.96
N ILE A 123 16.02 16.55 -36.00
CA ILE A 123 14.82 15.72 -36.22
C ILE A 123 13.68 16.60 -36.72
N GLU A 124 13.28 16.39 -37.97
CA GLU A 124 11.99 16.86 -38.48
C GLU A 124 10.94 15.76 -38.29
N ALA A 125 9.89 16.06 -37.52
CA ALA A 125 8.77 15.14 -37.29
C ALA A 125 7.48 15.67 -37.93
N GLY A 126 6.82 14.83 -38.73
CA GLY A 126 5.51 15.13 -39.32
C GLY A 126 4.47 14.10 -38.88
N ASN A 127 3.24 14.55 -38.63
CA ASN A 127 2.09 13.65 -38.47
C ASN A 127 0.81 14.24 -39.06
N GLU A 128 -0.10 13.35 -39.46
CA GLU A 128 -1.43 13.73 -39.92
C GLU A 128 -2.43 13.69 -38.76
N ARG A 129 -3.36 14.64 -38.74
CA ARG A 129 -4.41 14.72 -37.71
C ARG A 129 -5.74 15.05 -38.37
N TRP A 130 -6.78 14.36 -37.95
CA TRP A 130 -8.15 14.68 -38.37
C TRP A 130 -8.64 15.96 -37.70
N VAL A 131 -9.18 16.89 -38.50
CA VAL A 131 -9.86 18.10 -38.00
C VAL A 131 -11.35 17.95 -38.22
N LEU A 132 -12.12 17.98 -37.14
CA LEU A 132 -13.58 17.83 -37.20
C LEU A 132 -14.23 19.15 -37.58
N CYS A 133 -15.06 19.15 -38.62
CA CYS A 133 -15.89 20.30 -38.98
C CYS A 133 -17.26 20.19 -38.29
N VAL A 134 -17.58 21.16 -37.43
CA VAL A 134 -18.87 21.22 -36.73
C VAL A 134 -19.75 22.28 -37.41
N LYS A 135 -20.88 21.85 -37.98
CA LYS A 135 -21.88 22.76 -38.54
C LYS A 135 -22.80 23.26 -37.42
N GLN A 136 -22.70 24.54 -37.08
CA GLN A 136 -23.68 25.17 -36.19
C GLN A 136 -24.98 25.44 -36.96
N THR A 137 -26.02 24.66 -36.69
CA THR A 137 -27.38 25.00 -37.10
C THR A 137 -27.96 25.97 -36.08
N HIS A 138 -28.10 27.25 -36.42
CA HIS A 138 -28.92 28.15 -35.62
C HIS A 138 -30.37 27.69 -35.69
N HIS A 139 -30.86 27.05 -34.63
CA HIS A 139 -32.29 26.88 -34.43
C HIS A 139 -32.83 28.25 -34.02
N HIS A 140 -33.39 28.98 -34.98
CA HIS A 140 -34.29 30.09 -34.68
C HIS A 140 -35.54 29.51 -34.03
N HIS A 141 -35.73 29.84 -32.75
CA HIS A 141 -36.98 29.67 -32.02
C HIS A 141 -38.06 30.61 -32.56
#